data_AF-A0A5N0EFR3-F1
#
_entry.id   AF-A0A5N0EFR3-F1
#
_cell.length_a   1.000
_cell.length_b   1.000
_cell.length_c   1.000
_cell.angle_alpha   90.00
_cell.angle_beta   90.00
_cell.angle_gamma   90.00
#
_symmetry.space_group_name_H-M   'P 1'
#
loop_
_entity.id
_entity.type
_entity.pdbx_description
1 polymer ?
#
loop_
_entity_poly.entity_id
_entity_poly.type
_entity_poly.pdbx_seq_one_letter_code
_entity_poly.pdbx_strand_id
1 'polypeptide(L)'
;MRKSFPRALVAAVFAGAVGLGAIGFAPSAAAAPSIYEPSITPCSHLFKTPFDFGRPDASTYWSPFGTGDIVCYDAGFGVSYYQRDPSGQWHAMNQLIPGNYFINIFGYGHLPA
;
A
#
# COMPACT_ATOMS: atom_id res chain seq x y z
N MET A 1 -43.44 58.81 -4.76
CA MET A 1 -44.66 58.27 -4.11
C MET A 1 -44.49 56.76 -3.92
N ARG A 2 -44.83 56.28 -2.72
CA ARG A 2 -45.26 54.91 -2.29
C ARG A 2 -44.87 53.73 -3.20
N LYS A 3 -43.98 52.84 -2.72
CA LYS A 3 -44.29 51.54 -2.05
C LYS A 3 -45.16 50.62 -2.90
N SER A 4 -44.66 49.45 -3.27
CA SER A 4 -44.97 48.17 -2.57
C SER A 4 -44.42 46.94 -3.32
N PHE A 5 -43.68 46.10 -2.59
CA PHE A 5 -43.37 44.70 -2.94
C PHE A 5 -44.43 43.77 -2.33
N PRO A 6 -44.69 42.60 -2.93
CA PRO A 6 -44.65 41.34 -2.15
C PRO A 6 -43.99 40.18 -2.95
N ARG A 7 -43.02 39.44 -2.41
CA ARG A 7 -43.07 38.28 -1.46
C ARG A 7 -43.56 36.94 -2.04
N ALA A 8 -42.75 35.90 -1.78
CA ALA A 8 -43.01 34.45 -1.73
C ALA A 8 -42.93 33.68 -3.08
N LEU A 9 -41.87 32.89 -3.33
CA LEU A 9 -41.58 31.49 -2.91
C LEU A 9 -42.26 30.43 -3.81
N VAL A 10 -41.51 29.84 -4.75
CA VAL A 10 -41.59 28.40 -5.11
C VAL A 10 -40.21 27.96 -5.65
N ALA A 11 -39.65 26.91 -5.04
CA ALA A 11 -38.45 26.23 -5.47
C ALA A 11 -38.71 25.37 -6.71
N ALA A 12 -37.79 25.37 -7.67
CA ALA A 12 -37.67 24.30 -8.65
C ALA A 12 -36.19 23.95 -8.85
N VAL A 13 -35.92 22.67 -8.67
CA VAL A 13 -34.62 22.03 -8.53
C VAL A 13 -33.83 22.04 -9.84
N PHE A 14 -32.52 22.21 -9.66
CA PHE A 14 -31.44 22.31 -10.64
C PHE A 14 -31.53 21.34 -11.83
N ALA A 15 -31.57 21.92 -13.02
CA ALA A 15 -31.08 21.29 -14.24
C ALA A 15 -30.34 22.38 -15.05
N GLY A 16 -29.08 22.12 -15.39
CA GLY A 16 -28.36 22.96 -16.35
C GLY A 16 -27.04 23.52 -15.81
N ALA A 17 -26.03 22.66 -15.84
CA ALA A 17 -24.69 22.95 -16.35
C ALA A 17 -24.32 24.44 -16.55
N VAL A 18 -23.65 25.05 -15.57
CA VAL A 18 -22.46 25.90 -15.78
C VAL A 18 -21.68 25.88 -14.46
N GLY A 19 -20.47 25.32 -14.48
CA GLY A 19 -19.63 25.26 -13.28
C GLY A 19 -18.20 24.92 -13.63
N LEU A 20 -17.44 25.94 -14.00
CA LEU A 20 -15.98 25.93 -13.85
C LEU A 20 -15.62 25.43 -12.45
N GLY A 21 -14.66 24.51 -12.37
CA GLY A 21 -13.97 24.20 -11.13
C GLY A 21 -14.31 22.83 -10.55
N ALA A 22 -13.70 21.80 -11.12
CA ALA A 22 -13.28 20.63 -10.36
C ALA A 22 -12.14 19.99 -11.14
N ILE A 23 -10.90 20.38 -10.80
CA ILE A 23 -9.70 19.59 -11.08
C ILE A 23 -9.83 18.37 -10.15
N GLY A 24 -10.78 17.50 -10.48
CA GLY A 24 -11.01 16.26 -9.77
C GLY A 24 -9.91 15.32 -10.19
N PHE A 25 -8.91 15.15 -9.32
CA PHE A 25 -8.04 13.99 -9.39
C PHE A 25 -8.95 12.77 -9.22
N ALA A 26 -9.41 12.20 -10.34
CA ALA A 26 -9.94 10.86 -10.33
C ALA A 26 -8.86 9.97 -9.70
N PRO A 27 -9.18 9.11 -8.73
CA PRO A 27 -8.21 8.15 -8.25
C PRO A 27 -7.79 7.31 -9.46
N SER A 28 -6.54 7.47 -9.90
CA SER A 28 -5.97 6.55 -10.86
C SER A 28 -6.03 5.17 -10.23
N ALA A 29 -6.94 4.34 -10.74
CA ALA A 29 -6.91 2.91 -10.44
C ALA A 29 -5.58 2.40 -10.98
N ALA A 30 -4.62 2.17 -10.08
CA ALA A 30 -3.37 1.52 -10.44
C ALA A 30 -3.72 0.14 -11.02
N ALA A 31 -3.18 -0.18 -12.19
CA ALA A 31 -3.34 -1.50 -12.78
C ALA A 31 -2.82 -2.54 -11.77
N ALA A 32 -3.59 -3.62 -11.56
CA ALA A 32 -3.11 -4.72 -10.75
C ALA A 32 -1.82 -5.28 -11.38
N PRO A 33 -0.79 -5.58 -10.57
CA PRO A 33 0.47 -6.11 -11.08
C PRO A 33 0.23 -7.43 -11.82
N SER A 34 1.06 -7.69 -12.83
CA SER A 34 0.99 -8.91 -13.63
C SER A 34 2.34 -9.62 -13.58
N ILE A 35 2.37 -10.89 -13.99
CA ILE A 35 3.61 -11.67 -14.02
C ILE A 35 4.67 -11.07 -14.95
N TYR A 36 4.24 -10.27 -15.93
CA TYR A 36 5.13 -9.61 -16.89
C TYR A 36 5.58 -8.22 -16.42
N GLU A 37 4.90 -7.66 -15.42
CA GLU A 37 5.18 -6.34 -14.87
C GLU A 37 5.05 -6.41 -13.33
N PRO A 38 6.04 -7.02 -12.65
CA PRO A 38 6.01 -7.19 -11.22
C PRO A 38 6.23 -5.85 -10.50
N SER A 39 5.54 -5.65 -9.39
CA SER A 39 5.70 -4.46 -8.55
C SER A 39 6.60 -4.77 -7.34
N ILE A 40 7.57 -3.90 -7.09
CA ILE A 40 8.46 -3.96 -5.92
C ILE A 40 8.27 -2.68 -5.13
N THR A 41 7.84 -2.81 -3.87
CA THR A 41 7.64 -1.66 -2.98
C THR A 41 8.27 -1.89 -1.60
N PRO A 42 8.88 -0.88 -0.95
CA PRO A 42 9.37 -1.01 0.41
C PRO A 42 8.21 -1.29 1.38
N CYS A 43 8.34 -2.31 2.24
CA CYS A 43 7.26 -2.65 3.18
C CYS A 43 7.73 -3.20 4.54
N SER A 44 8.95 -2.84 4.94
CA SER A 44 9.49 -3.09 6.30
C SER A 44 8.55 -2.67 7.43
N HIS A 45 7.73 -1.64 7.22
CA HIS A 45 6.76 -1.18 8.21
C HIS A 45 5.68 -2.22 8.55
N LEU A 46 5.46 -3.26 7.74
CA LEU A 46 4.52 -4.33 8.06
C LEU A 46 5.06 -5.32 9.09
N PHE A 47 6.36 -5.23 9.40
CA PHE A 47 7.08 -6.19 10.22
C PHE A 47 7.71 -5.51 11.44
N LYS A 48 7.88 -6.32 12.49
CA LYS A 48 8.61 -5.96 13.70
C LYS A 48 9.55 -7.09 14.10
N THR A 49 10.62 -6.76 14.81
CA THR A 49 11.45 -7.80 15.43
C THR A 49 10.73 -8.37 16.66
N PRO A 50 11.11 -9.55 17.14
CA PRO A 50 10.52 -10.14 18.36
C PRO A 50 10.71 -9.29 19.63
N PHE A 51 11.62 -8.31 19.58
CA PHE A 51 11.97 -7.43 20.69
C PHE A 51 11.37 -6.02 20.55
N ASP A 52 10.65 -5.75 19.46
CA ASP A 52 9.94 -4.48 19.26
C ASP A 52 8.49 -4.61 19.75
N PHE A 53 8.24 -4.17 20.98
CA PHE A 53 6.94 -4.26 21.64
C PHE A 53 5.98 -3.12 21.28
N GLY A 54 6.43 -2.09 20.55
CA GLY A 54 5.65 -0.87 20.30
C GLY A 54 4.65 -0.97 19.14
N ARG A 55 4.65 -2.08 18.39
CA ARG A 55 3.93 -2.22 17.12
C ARG A 55 3.01 -3.45 17.13
N PRO A 56 1.87 -3.41 17.86
CA PRO A 56 1.02 -4.60 18.03
C PRO A 56 0.49 -5.16 16.71
N ASP A 57 0.20 -4.29 15.72
CA ASP A 57 -0.40 -4.68 14.44
C ASP A 57 0.61 -5.19 13.40
N ALA A 58 1.93 -5.05 13.65
CA ALA A 58 2.96 -5.54 12.74
C ALA A 58 3.23 -7.03 12.97
N SER A 59 3.44 -7.77 11.87
CA SER A 59 3.81 -9.19 11.93
C SER A 59 5.21 -9.36 12.51
N THR A 60 5.40 -10.36 13.36
CA THR A 60 6.72 -10.68 13.92
C THR A 60 7.59 -11.28 12.83
N TYR A 61 8.79 -10.74 12.64
CA TYR A 61 9.77 -11.22 11.67
C TYR A 61 11.08 -11.59 12.34
N TRP A 62 11.49 -12.83 12.12
CA TRP A 62 12.69 -13.44 12.69
C TRP A 62 13.80 -13.41 11.64
N SER A 63 14.71 -12.45 11.80
CA SER A 63 15.89 -12.29 10.95
C SER A 63 17.07 -11.76 11.79
N PRO A 64 18.31 -12.23 11.52
CA PRO A 64 19.51 -11.66 12.14
C PRO A 64 19.79 -10.23 11.67
N PHE A 65 19.14 -9.76 10.59
CA PHE A 65 19.34 -8.45 9.98
C PHE A 65 18.28 -7.42 10.42
N GLY A 66 17.37 -7.79 11.31
CA GLY A 66 16.24 -6.95 11.72
C GLY A 66 15.17 -6.87 10.64
N THR A 67 14.49 -5.73 10.52
CA THR A 67 13.38 -5.51 9.56
C THR A 67 13.74 -4.53 8.44
N GLY A 68 14.99 -4.08 8.36
CA GLY A 68 15.48 -3.23 7.28
C GLY A 68 15.41 -3.92 5.91
N ASP A 69 15.34 -3.13 4.84
CA ASP A 69 15.44 -3.59 3.45
C ASP A 69 14.48 -4.73 3.06
N ILE A 70 13.30 -4.74 3.68
CA ILE A 70 12.19 -5.60 3.31
C ILE A 70 11.38 -4.96 2.19
N VAL A 71 11.16 -5.73 1.13
CA VAL A 71 10.30 -5.36 0.00
C VAL A 71 9.13 -6.31 -0.14
N CYS A 72 8.03 -5.75 -0.62
CA CYS A 72 6.85 -6.44 -1.08
C CYS A 72 6.98 -6.63 -2.58
N TYR A 73 6.92 -7.88 -3.01
CA TYR A 73 7.00 -8.31 -4.40
C TYR A 73 5.64 -8.87 -4.81
N ASP A 74 4.99 -8.23 -5.78
CA ASP A 74 3.74 -8.75 -6.34
C ASP A 74 3.90 -8.94 -7.86
N ALA A 75 3.87 -10.20 -8.28
CA ALA A 75 3.90 -10.61 -9.67
C ALA A 75 2.51 -11.03 -10.19
N GLY A 76 1.42 -10.66 -9.52
CA GLY A 76 0.05 -10.99 -9.95
C GLY A 76 -0.49 -12.33 -9.44
N PHE A 77 0.26 -13.04 -8.59
CA PHE A 77 -0.20 -14.24 -7.86
C PHE A 77 -0.38 -14.02 -6.36
N GLY A 78 -0.19 -12.79 -5.89
CA GLY A 78 -0.18 -12.42 -4.48
C GLY A 78 1.16 -11.85 -4.05
N VAL A 79 1.13 -11.13 -2.92
CA VAL A 79 2.28 -10.44 -2.37
C VAL A 79 3.20 -11.42 -1.65
N SER A 80 4.44 -11.52 -2.13
CA SER A 80 5.56 -12.18 -1.46
C SER A 80 6.46 -11.14 -0.81
N TYR A 81 7.18 -11.54 0.24
CA TYR A 81 8.06 -10.64 0.98
C TYR A 81 9.50 -11.11 0.91
N TYR A 82 10.42 -10.19 0.68
CA TYR A 82 11.85 -10.46 0.58
C TYR A 82 12.64 -9.46 1.41
N GLN A 83 13.69 -9.93 2.08
CA GLN A 83 14.67 -9.06 2.75
C GLN A 83 16.00 -9.10 2.00
N ARG A 84 16.62 -7.92 1.79
CA ARG A 84 18.02 -7.85 1.36
C ARG A 84 18.93 -7.91 2.59
N ASP A 85 19.91 -8.81 2.57
CA ASP A 85 20.95 -8.84 3.60
C ASP A 85 22.02 -7.74 3.37
N PRO A 86 22.91 -7.49 4.36
CA PRO A 86 24.00 -6.52 4.20
C PRO A 86 25.01 -6.87 3.10
N SER A 87 25.05 -8.12 2.64
CA SER A 87 25.91 -8.55 1.54
C SER A 87 25.28 -8.33 0.16
N GLY A 88 24.01 -7.91 0.13
CA GLY A 88 23.23 -7.65 -1.06
C GLY A 88 22.41 -8.86 -1.57
N GLN A 89 22.44 -10.01 -0.88
CA GLN A 89 21.62 -11.17 -1.23
C GLN A 89 20.16 -10.97 -0.83
N TRP A 90 19.25 -11.49 -1.66
CA TRP A 90 17.82 -11.47 -1.39
C TRP A 90 17.36 -12.77 -0.75
N HIS A 91 16.60 -12.66 0.32
CA HIS A 91 16.08 -13.80 1.07
C HIS A 91 14.56 -13.75 1.07
N ALA A 92 13.93 -14.87 0.68
CA ALA A 92 12.49 -15.02 0.82
C ALA A 92 12.10 -15.00 2.31
N MET A 93 10.96 -14.38 2.63
CA MET A 93 10.40 -14.40 3.97
C MET A 93 9.22 -15.36 4.02
N ASN A 94 9.36 -16.43 4.78
CA ASN A 94 8.35 -17.49 4.87
C ASN A 94 7.50 -17.32 6.12
N GLN A 95 6.18 -17.42 5.98
CA GLN A 95 5.27 -17.48 7.11
C GLN A 95 5.19 -18.91 7.65
N LEU A 96 5.59 -19.13 8.90
CA LEU A 96 5.49 -20.46 9.53
C LEU A 96 4.12 -20.65 10.20
N ILE A 97 3.67 -19.61 10.92
CA ILE A 97 2.35 -19.52 11.53
C ILE A 97 1.79 -18.13 11.25
N PRO A 98 0.46 -17.92 11.32
CA PRO A 98 -0.13 -16.61 11.10
C PRO A 98 0.56 -15.51 11.91
N GLY A 99 0.93 -14.42 11.24
CA GLY A 99 1.62 -13.27 11.83
C GLY A 99 3.09 -13.49 12.22
N ASN A 100 3.70 -14.65 11.95
CA ASN A 100 5.12 -14.90 12.23
C ASN A 100 5.88 -15.36 10.97
N TYR A 101 6.84 -14.55 10.57
CA TYR A 101 7.67 -14.74 9.39
C TYR A 101 9.12 -15.00 9.76
N PHE A 102 9.83 -15.76 8.94
CA PHE A 102 11.24 -16.08 9.14
C PHE A 102 12.00 -15.87 7.84
N ILE A 103 13.26 -15.45 7.96
CA ILE A 103 14.16 -15.35 6.82
C ILE A 103 14.52 -16.74 6.28
N ASN A 104 14.51 -16.90 4.96
CA ASN A 104 15.12 -18.07 4.32
C ASN A 104 16.64 -17.92 4.34
N ILE A 105 17.35 -18.93 4.82
CA ILE A 105 18.82 -18.92 4.92
C ILE A 105 19.47 -18.92 3.53
N PHE A 106 18.79 -19.48 2.53
CA PHE A 106 19.25 -19.43 1.14
C PHE A 106 18.94 -18.06 0.54
N GLY A 107 20.01 -17.36 0.16
CA GLY A 107 19.95 -16.09 -0.55
C GLY A 107 20.02 -16.27 -2.07
N TYR A 108 19.49 -15.28 -2.78
CA TYR A 108 19.54 -15.18 -4.24
C TYR A 108 20.24 -13.87 -4.65
N GLY A 109 21.03 -13.92 -5.72
CA GLY A 109 21.68 -12.71 -6.26
C GLY A 109 20.72 -11.69 -6.86
N HIS A 110 19.45 -12.07 -7.07
CA HIS A 110 18.38 -11.23 -7.63
C HIS A 110 17.04 -11.62 -6.98
N LEU A 111 16.05 -10.73 -7.05
CA LEU A 111 14.68 -11.11 -6.70
C LEU A 111 14.18 -12.13 -7.74
N PRO A 112 13.56 -13.24 -7.31
CA PRO A 112 12.98 -14.19 -8.25
C PRO A 112 11.90 -13.50 -9.07
N ALA A 113 12.05 -13.56 -10.40
CA ALA A 113 11.09 -13.03 -11.37
C ALA A 113 9.79 -13.86 -11.36
#